data_AF-A0A9D6FZQ5-F1
#
_entry.id   AF-A0A9D6FZQ5-F1
#
_cell.length_a   1.000
_cell.length_b   1.000
_cell.length_c   1.000
_cell.angle_alpha   90.00
_cell.angle_beta   90.00
_cell.angle_gamma   90.00
#
_symmetry.space_group_name_H-M   'P 1'
#
loop_
_entity.id
_entity.type
_entity.pdbx_description
1 polymer ?
#
loop_
_entity_poly.entity_id
_entity_poly.type
_entity_poly.pdbx_seq_one_letter_code
_entity_poly.pdbx_strand_id
1 'polypeptide(L)'
;MVNSAQGLTDQSSDNPIAWEQNAASTSPEVPANDLLALPARKGPSGKHWQAQIVSSIDRLLRLPENWNSYGAPRIRHDTAMFAIVVLENIMIPGTPLPSVVPTTQGGIQFEWHENDIDFEIDVIEPYHCEFTFHDERNNTPPVEGELDNELIALEEPISLLTQRNDEQMFALRRA
;
A
#
# COMPACT_ATOMS: atom_id res chain seq x y z
N MET A 1 -27.95 80.81 -13.90
CA MET A 1 -28.06 80.48 -15.35
C MET A 1 -28.32 78.98 -15.46
N VAL A 2 -28.78 78.51 -16.63
CA VAL A 2 -29.52 77.25 -16.82
C VAL A 2 -28.64 76.00 -17.11
N ASN A 3 -29.30 74.84 -17.09
CA ASN A 3 -28.89 73.48 -17.54
C ASN A 3 -28.04 72.65 -16.53
N SER A 4 -28.37 71.41 -16.14
CA SER A 4 -29.06 70.25 -16.79
C SER A 4 -28.24 69.62 -17.92
N ALA A 5 -28.03 68.32 -18.07
CA ALA A 5 -28.26 67.10 -17.26
C ALA A 5 -27.07 66.13 -17.57
N GLN A 6 -26.97 64.82 -17.28
CA GLN A 6 -27.84 63.70 -16.86
C GLN A 6 -26.99 62.77 -15.95
N GLY A 7 -27.49 61.75 -15.24
CA GLY A 7 -28.85 61.24 -14.98
C GLY A 7 -28.78 60.16 -13.87
N LEU A 8 -29.91 59.89 -13.19
CA LEU A 8 -30.03 58.80 -12.19
C LEU A 8 -30.15 57.44 -12.92
N THR A 9 -29.70 56.31 -12.36
CA THR A 9 -30.39 55.42 -11.37
C THR A 9 -29.39 54.35 -10.84
N ASP A 10 -29.60 53.56 -9.77
CA ASP A 10 -30.46 53.56 -8.57
C ASP A 10 -30.05 52.33 -7.69
N GLN A 11 -30.12 52.43 -6.34
CA GLN A 11 -29.97 51.38 -5.26
C GLN A 11 -28.93 50.22 -5.41
N SER A 12 -28.16 49.82 -4.39
CA SER A 12 -28.67 49.24 -3.13
C SER A 12 -27.57 48.78 -2.14
N SER A 13 -27.84 49.01 -0.84
CA SER A 13 -27.43 48.26 0.38
C SER A 13 -26.00 47.76 0.61
N ASP A 14 -25.40 48.25 1.71
CA ASP A 14 -24.38 47.54 2.50
C ASP A 14 -24.91 46.19 3.08
N ASN A 15 -24.06 45.15 3.10
CA ASN A 15 -23.81 44.33 4.30
C ASN A 15 -22.64 43.34 4.08
N PRO A 16 -21.74 43.10 5.06
CA PRO A 16 -20.78 42.00 4.98
C PRO A 16 -21.43 40.68 5.40
N ILE A 17 -21.26 39.61 4.62
CA ILE A 17 -21.86 38.30 4.94
C ILE A 17 -21.01 37.57 5.98
N ALA A 18 -21.59 37.39 7.17
CA ALA A 18 -21.09 36.51 8.21
C ALA A 18 -21.29 35.03 7.82
N TRP A 19 -20.30 34.18 8.12
CA TRP A 19 -20.37 32.73 7.89
C TRP A 19 -20.93 31.94 9.09
N GLU A 20 -21.37 32.61 10.15
CA GLU A 20 -21.98 32.02 11.35
C GLU A 20 -23.49 32.33 11.45
N GLN A 21 -24.32 31.57 10.72
CA GLN A 21 -25.68 31.17 11.12
C GLN A 21 -26.37 30.35 10.02
N ASN A 22 -26.19 29.03 10.05
CA ASN A 22 -27.16 28.08 9.49
C ASN A 22 -27.01 26.70 10.16
N ALA A 23 -27.20 26.69 11.48
CA ALA A 23 -27.52 25.46 12.19
C ALA A 23 -29.01 25.11 11.94
N ALA A 24 -29.30 23.81 11.82
CA ALA A 24 -30.62 23.20 11.58
C ALA A 24 -31.18 23.27 10.14
N SER A 25 -30.82 22.26 9.33
CA SER A 25 -31.75 21.63 8.38
C SER A 25 -31.36 20.17 8.15
N THR A 26 -31.95 19.32 8.99
CA THR A 26 -32.20 17.87 8.86
C THR A 26 -31.68 17.14 7.60
N SER A 27 -30.67 16.30 7.78
CA SER A 27 -30.52 15.09 6.96
C SER A 27 -31.62 14.07 7.33
N PRO A 28 -32.09 13.22 6.40
CA PRO A 28 -33.07 12.19 6.73
C PRO A 28 -32.43 11.11 7.63
N GLU A 29 -33.06 10.84 8.78
CA GLU A 29 -32.70 9.69 9.62
C GLU A 29 -33.01 8.39 8.87
N VAL A 30 -31.98 7.61 8.58
CA VAL A 30 -32.16 6.22 8.12
C VAL A 30 -32.53 5.38 9.36
N PRO A 31 -33.68 4.68 9.37
CA PRO A 31 -34.09 3.91 10.54
C PRO A 31 -33.11 2.77 10.82
N ALA A 32 -32.68 2.67 12.08
CA ALA A 32 -31.50 1.89 12.51
C ALA A 32 -31.62 0.34 12.45
N ASN A 33 -32.57 -0.21 11.70
CA ASN A 33 -32.89 -1.64 11.66
C ASN A 33 -32.76 -2.33 10.29
N ASP A 34 -32.53 -1.61 9.19
CA ASP A 34 -32.45 -2.19 7.82
C ASP A 34 -31.02 -2.38 7.28
N LEU A 35 -30.00 -2.12 8.09
CA LEU A 35 -28.65 -2.61 7.78
C LEU A 35 -28.57 -4.10 8.14
N LEU A 36 -28.84 -4.94 7.14
CA LEU A 36 -28.51 -6.36 7.12
C LEU A 36 -27.16 -6.58 7.79
N ALA A 37 -27.18 -7.28 8.93
CA ALA A 37 -25.99 -7.57 9.71
C ALA A 37 -25.05 -8.49 8.91
N LEU A 38 -24.15 -7.89 8.14
CA LEU A 38 -22.90 -8.53 7.77
C LEU A 38 -22.28 -9.01 9.07
N PRO A 39 -22.07 -10.33 9.28
CA PRO A 39 -21.50 -10.81 10.52
C PRO A 39 -20.11 -10.20 10.63
N ALA A 40 -19.92 -9.36 11.65
CA ALA A 40 -18.62 -8.79 11.97
C ALA A 40 -17.66 -9.95 12.24
N ARG A 41 -16.89 -10.32 11.21
CA ARG A 41 -15.90 -11.38 11.29
C ARG A 41 -14.84 -10.93 12.29
N LYS A 42 -14.97 -11.36 13.54
CA LYS A 42 -13.90 -11.38 14.55
C LYS A 42 -12.84 -12.43 14.16
N GLY A 43 -12.29 -12.30 12.95
CA GLY A 43 -10.92 -12.69 12.68
C GLY A 43 -9.98 -11.62 13.25
N PRO A 44 -8.68 -11.91 13.38
CA PRO A 44 -7.75 -10.96 13.98
C PRO A 44 -7.48 -9.82 12.99
N SER A 45 -8.14 -8.69 13.21
CA SER A 45 -8.22 -7.54 12.29
C SER A 45 -7.06 -6.56 12.47
N GLY A 46 -5.83 -7.07 12.45
CA GLY A 46 -4.61 -6.26 12.42
C GLY A 46 -3.78 -6.60 11.18
N LYS A 47 -3.04 -5.63 10.63
CA LYS A 47 -2.00 -5.90 9.64
C LYS A 47 -0.82 -6.63 10.32
N HIS A 48 -0.98 -7.92 10.63
CA HIS A 48 -0.02 -8.72 11.41
C HIS A 48 1.39 -8.78 10.81
N TRP A 49 1.50 -8.54 9.51
CA TRP A 49 2.76 -8.43 8.79
C TRP A 49 3.51 -7.13 9.11
N GLN A 50 2.83 -6.00 9.32
CA GLN A 50 3.47 -4.68 9.40
C GLN A 50 4.51 -4.57 10.50
N ALA A 51 4.18 -5.02 11.71
CA ALA A 51 5.12 -4.94 12.84
C ALA A 51 6.41 -5.74 12.58
N GLN A 52 6.30 -6.86 11.85
CA GLN A 52 7.44 -7.73 11.52
C GLN A 52 8.27 -7.11 10.38
N ILE A 53 7.64 -6.64 9.31
CA ILE A 53 8.30 -5.93 8.20
C ILE A 53 9.00 -4.67 8.70
N VAL A 54 8.34 -3.82 9.49
CA VAL A 54 8.94 -2.60 10.06
C VAL A 54 10.12 -2.94 10.96
N SER A 55 10.03 -3.99 11.78
CA SER A 55 11.16 -4.42 12.62
C SER A 55 12.34 -4.97 11.80
N SER A 56 12.08 -5.66 10.69
CA SER A 56 13.13 -6.09 9.76
C SER A 56 13.79 -4.90 9.08
N ILE A 57 13.01 -3.94 8.60
CA ILE A 57 13.51 -2.73 7.93
C ILE A 57 14.32 -1.84 8.89
N ASP A 58 13.89 -1.64 10.14
CA ASP A 58 14.69 -0.94 11.16
C ASP A 58 16.04 -1.62 11.41
N ARG A 59 16.10 -2.96 11.38
CA ARG A 59 17.36 -3.70 11.46
C ARG A 59 18.25 -3.45 10.23
N LEU A 60 17.67 -3.42 9.02
CA LEU A 60 18.43 -3.17 7.79
C LEU A 60 18.95 -1.71 7.70
N LEU A 61 18.17 -0.73 8.16
CA LEU A 61 18.58 0.69 8.23
C LEU A 61 19.76 0.94 9.19
N ARG A 62 20.05 0.01 10.11
CA ARG A 62 21.20 0.07 11.03
C ARG A 62 22.48 -0.53 10.44
N LEU A 63 22.43 -1.14 9.26
CA LEU A 63 23.63 -1.66 8.61
C LEU A 63 24.63 -0.52 8.32
N PRO A 64 25.93 -0.72 8.56
CA PRO A 64 26.94 0.28 8.18
C PRO A 64 27.14 0.30 6.66
N GLU A 65 27.88 1.30 6.16
CA GLU A 65 28.48 1.19 4.83
C GLU A 65 29.45 0.01 4.80
N ASN A 66 29.57 -0.63 3.63
CA ASN A 66 30.38 -1.82 3.41
C ASN A 66 29.98 -3.02 4.30
N TRP A 67 28.69 -3.14 4.66
CA TRP A 67 28.19 -4.23 5.50
C TRP A 67 28.45 -5.63 4.93
N ASN A 68 28.57 -5.76 3.61
CA ASN A 68 28.86 -7.02 2.91
C ASN A 68 30.37 -7.25 2.65
N SER A 69 31.27 -6.35 3.06
CA SER A 69 32.70 -6.34 2.71
C SER A 69 33.05 -6.14 1.22
N TYR A 70 32.06 -5.94 0.33
CA TYR A 70 32.23 -5.70 -1.11
C TYR A 70 31.77 -4.29 -1.54
N GLY A 71 31.66 -3.35 -0.59
CA GLY A 71 31.36 -1.95 -0.85
C GLY A 71 29.86 -1.58 -0.88
N ALA A 72 28.95 -2.46 -0.44
CA ALA A 72 27.52 -2.14 -0.43
C ALA A 72 27.23 -0.86 0.39
N PRO A 73 26.45 0.09 -0.14
CA PRO A 73 26.12 1.32 0.56
C PRO A 73 25.10 1.08 1.68
N ARG A 74 24.88 2.10 2.50
CA ARG A 74 23.75 2.16 3.43
C ARG A 74 22.43 2.26 2.67
N ILE A 75 21.40 1.62 3.20
CA ILE A 75 20.03 1.77 2.69
C ILE A 75 19.54 3.19 2.98
N ARG A 76 18.96 3.83 1.97
CA ARG A 76 18.36 5.16 2.13
C ARG A 76 17.02 5.06 2.86
N HIS A 77 16.75 6.03 3.73
CA HIS A 77 15.51 6.05 4.51
C HIS A 77 14.26 6.24 3.63
N ASP A 78 14.36 6.94 2.50
CA ASP A 78 13.26 7.09 1.55
C ASP A 78 12.94 5.77 0.83
N THR A 79 13.96 5.04 0.36
CA THR A 79 13.81 3.68 -0.19
C THR A 79 13.17 2.72 0.81
N ALA A 80 13.60 2.75 2.08
CA ALA A 80 13.02 1.94 3.14
C ALA A 80 11.54 2.25 3.43
N MET A 81 11.15 3.52 3.40
CA MET A 81 9.74 3.92 3.54
C MET A 81 8.93 3.53 2.31
N PHE A 82 9.48 3.68 1.10
CA PHE A 82 8.80 3.28 -0.14
C PHE A 82 8.59 1.77 -0.20
N ALA A 83 9.54 0.96 0.26
CA ALA A 83 9.40 -0.49 0.36
C ALA A 83 8.20 -0.92 1.25
N ILE A 84 7.92 -0.18 2.34
CA ILE A 84 6.72 -0.38 3.16
C ILE A 84 5.45 -0.06 2.35
N VAL A 85 5.47 1.03 1.56
CA VAL A 85 4.34 1.42 0.69
C VAL A 85 4.06 0.37 -0.38
N VAL A 86 5.09 -0.22 -1.00
CA VAL A 86 4.93 -1.33 -1.96
C VAL A 86 4.16 -2.49 -1.30
N LEU A 87 4.61 -2.96 -0.12
CA LEU A 87 3.90 -4.01 0.61
C LEU A 87 2.51 -3.60 1.10
N GLU A 88 2.26 -2.32 1.43
CA GLU A 88 0.92 -1.85 1.80
C GLU A 88 -0.09 -1.92 0.66
N ASN A 89 0.36 -1.84 -0.60
CA ASN A 89 -0.52 -1.93 -1.77
C ASN A 89 -0.78 -3.38 -2.21
N ILE A 90 0.19 -4.29 -2.03
CA ILE A 90 0.06 -5.66 -2.55
C ILE A 90 -0.33 -6.71 -1.48
N MET A 91 0.03 -6.54 -0.20
CA MET A 91 -0.20 -7.58 0.81
C MET A 91 -1.68 -7.73 1.19
N ILE A 92 -2.31 -8.82 0.75
CA ILE A 92 -3.70 -9.16 1.06
C ILE A 92 -3.82 -10.10 2.29
N PRO A 93 -5.01 -10.25 2.90
CA PRO A 93 -5.20 -11.19 4.00
C PRO A 93 -4.92 -12.63 3.57
N GLY A 94 -3.97 -13.28 4.24
CA GLY A 94 -3.56 -14.66 3.94
C GLY A 94 -2.23 -14.76 3.16
N THR A 95 -1.72 -13.67 2.59
CA THR A 95 -0.39 -13.68 1.94
C THR A 95 0.69 -14.06 2.97
N PRO A 96 1.58 -15.03 2.67
CA PRO A 96 2.72 -15.35 3.54
C PRO A 96 3.65 -14.15 3.69
N LEU A 97 4.43 -14.11 4.78
CA LEU A 97 5.39 -13.02 5.01
C LEU A 97 6.59 -13.20 4.07
N PRO A 98 7.05 -12.15 3.37
CA PRO A 98 8.35 -12.19 2.72
C PRO A 98 9.47 -12.21 3.75
N SER A 99 10.58 -12.85 3.39
CA SER A 99 11.87 -12.48 3.95
C SER A 99 12.25 -11.07 3.45
N VAL A 100 12.93 -10.30 4.30
CA VAL A 100 13.30 -8.91 4.02
C VAL A 100 14.81 -8.77 4.13
N VAL A 101 15.47 -8.57 2.99
CA VAL A 101 16.93 -8.60 2.88
C VAL A 101 17.49 -7.32 2.22
N PRO A 102 18.74 -6.92 2.54
CA PRO A 102 19.37 -5.73 1.97
C PRO A 102 20.01 -6.03 0.61
N THR A 103 19.78 -5.20 -0.41
CA THR A 103 20.44 -5.39 -1.70
C THR A 103 21.86 -4.82 -1.70
N THR A 104 22.73 -5.33 -2.57
CA THR A 104 24.12 -4.82 -2.70
C THR A 104 24.20 -3.40 -3.24
N GLN A 105 23.11 -2.87 -3.80
CA GLN A 105 23.00 -1.50 -4.31
C GLN A 105 22.47 -0.49 -3.26
N GLY A 106 22.06 -0.95 -2.07
CA GLY A 106 21.46 -0.10 -1.03
C GLY A 106 19.93 -0.04 -1.06
N GLY A 107 19.29 -0.96 -1.76
CA GLY A 107 17.85 -1.18 -1.75
C GLY A 107 17.40 -2.20 -0.72
N ILE A 108 16.13 -2.60 -0.83
CA ILE A 108 15.51 -3.68 -0.03
C ILE A 108 14.85 -4.67 -0.98
N GLN A 109 15.10 -5.96 -0.78
CA GLN A 109 14.43 -7.03 -1.48
C GLN A 109 13.41 -7.69 -0.57
N PHE A 110 12.25 -8.01 -1.13
CA PHE A 110 11.25 -8.90 -0.55
C PHE A 110 11.28 -10.22 -1.31
N GLU A 111 11.48 -11.33 -0.62
CA GLU A 111 11.61 -12.67 -1.23
C GLU A 111 10.62 -13.65 -0.58
N TRP A 112 9.96 -14.46 -1.40
CA TRP A 112 9.13 -15.59 -1.02
C TRP A 112 9.63 -16.84 -1.76
N HIS A 113 9.93 -17.91 -1.03
CA HIS A 113 10.25 -19.23 -1.56
C HIS A 113 9.31 -20.24 -0.89
N GLU A 114 8.02 -20.12 -1.20
CA GLU A 114 6.94 -20.76 -0.45
C GLU A 114 5.88 -21.31 -1.40
N ASN A 115 5.34 -22.49 -1.11
CA ASN A 115 4.26 -23.11 -1.87
C ASN A 115 4.55 -23.35 -3.38
N ASP A 116 5.77 -23.82 -3.69
CA ASP A 116 6.25 -24.05 -5.07
C ASP A 116 6.22 -22.76 -5.91
N ILE A 117 6.51 -21.62 -5.28
CA ILE A 117 6.64 -20.29 -5.89
C ILE A 117 7.93 -19.63 -5.38
N ASP A 118 8.77 -19.21 -6.31
CA ASP A 118 9.80 -18.19 -6.08
C ASP A 118 9.25 -16.83 -6.53
N PHE A 119 9.26 -15.84 -5.65
CA PHE A 119 8.84 -14.49 -5.97
C PHE A 119 9.72 -13.47 -5.26
N GLU A 120 10.25 -12.53 -6.02
CA GLU A 120 11.20 -11.52 -5.55
C GLU A 120 10.75 -10.15 -6.04
N ILE A 121 10.83 -9.13 -5.17
CA ILE A 121 10.59 -7.73 -5.48
C ILE A 121 11.78 -6.92 -4.95
N ASP A 122 12.54 -6.32 -5.87
CA ASP A 122 13.69 -5.48 -5.57
C ASP A 122 13.29 -4.01 -5.56
N VAL A 123 13.31 -3.38 -4.38
CA VAL A 123 13.10 -1.95 -4.20
C VAL A 123 14.44 -1.23 -4.24
N ILE A 124 14.86 -0.85 -5.45
CA ILE A 124 16.15 -0.22 -5.73
C ILE A 124 16.17 1.21 -5.18
N GLU A 125 15.18 2.03 -5.56
CA GLU A 125 14.91 3.34 -4.99
C GLU A 125 13.41 3.70 -5.12
N PRO A 126 12.91 4.82 -4.55
CA PRO A 126 11.50 5.17 -4.66
C PRO A 126 11.05 5.28 -6.13
N TYR A 127 9.94 4.60 -6.46
CA TYR A 127 9.38 4.48 -7.82
C TYR A 127 10.27 3.76 -8.85
N HIS A 128 11.30 3.04 -8.42
CA HIS A 128 12.11 2.18 -9.27
C HIS A 128 12.28 0.82 -8.58
N CYS A 129 11.53 -0.16 -9.08
CA CYS A 129 11.56 -1.52 -8.57
C CYS A 129 11.59 -2.52 -9.71
N GLU A 130 12.22 -3.65 -9.46
CA GLU A 130 12.25 -4.83 -10.34
C GLU A 130 11.53 -5.98 -9.63
N PHE A 131 11.06 -6.98 -10.38
CA PHE A 131 10.50 -8.20 -9.82
C PHE A 131 10.94 -9.42 -10.63
N THR A 132 10.96 -10.58 -9.97
CA THR A 132 11.08 -11.90 -10.61
C THR A 132 10.02 -12.83 -10.02
N PHE A 133 9.31 -13.58 -10.86
CA PHE A 133 8.30 -14.55 -10.45
C PHE A 133 8.47 -15.88 -11.19
N HIS A 134 8.42 -16.98 -10.46
CA HIS A 134 8.50 -18.34 -11.00
C HIS A 134 7.58 -19.28 -10.21
N ASP A 135 6.66 -19.93 -10.91
CA ASP A 135 5.80 -20.98 -10.36
C ASP A 135 6.41 -22.34 -10.71
N GLU A 136 7.10 -22.98 -9.75
CA GLU A 136 7.83 -24.23 -9.96
C GLU A 136 6.93 -25.40 -10.43
N ARG A 137 5.60 -25.29 -10.24
CA ARG A 137 4.65 -26.29 -10.75
C ARG A 137 4.49 -26.24 -12.26
N ASN A 138 4.76 -25.09 -12.86
CA ASN A 138 4.67 -24.85 -14.29
C ASN A 138 6.07 -24.94 -14.90
N ASN A 139 6.26 -25.72 -15.95
CA ASN A 139 7.56 -25.83 -16.63
C ASN A 139 7.80 -24.62 -17.55
N THR A 140 7.58 -23.41 -17.03
CA THR A 140 7.73 -22.11 -17.67
C THR A 140 8.95 -21.38 -17.09
N PRO A 141 9.75 -20.67 -17.89
CA PRO A 141 10.82 -19.83 -17.35
C PRO A 141 10.28 -18.78 -16.36
N PRO A 142 11.12 -18.28 -15.43
CA PRO A 142 10.78 -17.11 -14.63
C PRO A 142 10.36 -15.92 -15.50
N VAL A 143 9.42 -15.13 -14.99
CA VAL A 143 9.02 -13.84 -15.52
C VAL A 143 9.75 -12.76 -14.73
N GLU A 144 10.49 -11.91 -15.41
CA GLU A 144 11.25 -10.79 -14.83
C GLU A 144 10.80 -9.46 -15.46
N GLY A 145 10.87 -8.35 -14.72
CA GLY A 145 10.56 -7.03 -15.25
C GLY A 145 10.66 -5.87 -14.26
N GLU A 146 10.60 -4.65 -14.80
CA GLU A 146 10.41 -3.42 -14.02
C GLU A 146 8.95 -3.29 -13.57
N LEU A 147 8.73 -2.63 -12.44
CA LEU A 147 7.41 -2.31 -11.92
C LEU A 147 6.98 -0.89 -12.26
N ASP A 148 5.80 -0.78 -12.88
CA ASP A 148 5.10 0.49 -13.04
C ASP A 148 4.35 0.93 -11.77
N ASN A 149 3.72 2.10 -11.83
CA ASN A 149 2.97 2.66 -10.70
C ASN A 149 1.63 1.93 -10.42
N GLU A 150 1.16 1.08 -11.32
CA GLU A 150 -0.12 0.38 -11.21
C GLU A 150 0.05 -0.99 -10.54
N LEU A 151 1.28 -1.53 -10.50
CA LEU A 151 1.65 -2.78 -9.81
C LEU A 151 0.90 -4.03 -10.31
N ILE A 152 0.25 -3.94 -11.48
CA ILE A 152 -0.61 -5.00 -12.05
C ILE A 152 0.15 -6.32 -12.21
N ALA A 153 1.44 -6.26 -12.54
CA ALA A 153 2.32 -7.43 -12.67
C ALA A 153 2.44 -8.27 -11.37
N LEU A 154 2.11 -7.69 -10.20
CA LEU A 154 2.19 -8.35 -8.90
C LEU A 154 0.86 -9.01 -8.48
N GLU A 155 -0.26 -8.77 -9.17
CA GLU A 155 -1.58 -9.31 -8.77
C GLU A 155 -1.62 -10.84 -8.83
N GLU A 156 -1.17 -11.44 -9.93
CA GLU A 156 -1.15 -12.90 -10.11
C GLU A 156 -0.19 -13.60 -9.12
N PRO A 157 1.09 -13.21 -8.98
CA PRO A 157 2.01 -13.77 -7.99
C PRO A 157 1.46 -13.77 -6.56
N ILE A 158 0.93 -12.63 -6.10
CA ILE A 158 0.38 -12.47 -4.74
C ILE A 158 -0.88 -13.31 -4.54
N SER A 159 -1.76 -13.37 -5.55
CA SER A 159 -2.97 -14.18 -5.53
C SER A 159 -2.64 -15.67 -5.39
N LEU A 160 -1.67 -16.16 -6.18
CA LEU A 160 -1.21 -17.55 -6.15
C LEU A 160 -0.53 -17.91 -4.82
N LEU A 161 0.39 -17.06 -4.31
CA LEU A 161 1.02 -17.23 -2.99
C LEU A 161 -0.02 -17.31 -1.87
N THR A 162 -1.02 -16.41 -1.90
CA THR A 162 -2.09 -16.35 -0.90
C THR A 162 -2.97 -17.59 -0.94
N GLN A 163 -3.42 -17.99 -2.13
CA GLN A 163 -4.27 -19.18 -2.31
C GLN A 163 -3.58 -20.45 -1.81
N ARG A 164 -2.33 -20.68 -2.22
CA ARG A 164 -1.63 -21.92 -1.86
C ARG A 164 -1.29 -22.00 -0.37
N ASN A 165 -0.95 -20.87 0.25
CA ASN A 165 -0.77 -20.80 1.71
C ASN A 165 -2.05 -21.20 2.47
N ASP A 166 -3.23 -20.72 2.03
CA ASP A 166 -4.52 -21.12 2.61
C ASP A 166 -4.80 -22.62 2.40
N GLU A 167 -4.51 -23.18 1.22
CA GLU A 167 -4.64 -24.61 0.91
C GLU A 167 -3.73 -25.47 1.80
N GLN A 168 -2.46 -25.10 1.94
CA GLN A 168 -1.47 -25.80 2.78
C GLN A 168 -1.88 -25.76 4.26
N MET A 169 -2.28 -24.59 4.77
CA MET A 169 -2.75 -24.40 6.14
C MET A 169 -4.06 -25.15 6.42
N PHE A 170 -4.91 -25.35 5.42
CA PHE A 170 -6.12 -26.16 5.54
C PHE A 170 -5.81 -27.66 5.56
N ALA A 171 -4.86 -28.12 4.75
CA ALA A 171 -4.38 -29.51 4.76
C ALA A 171 -3.73 -29.88 6.10
N LEU A 172 -2.86 -29.01 6.63
CA LEU A 172 -2.20 -29.19 7.94
C LEU A 172 -3.18 -29.28 9.12
N ARG A 173 -4.35 -28.64 9.03
CA ARG A 173 -5.41 -28.70 10.06
C ARG A 173 -6.30 -29.95 9.98
N ARG A 174 -6.09 -30.82 8.98
CA ARG A 174 -6.88 -32.04 8.74
C ARG A 174 -6.07 -33.34 8.90
N ALA A 175 -4.75 -33.24 9.10
CA ALA A 175 -3.85 -34.35 9.41
C ALA A 175 -3.76 -34.61 10.92
#